data_AF-A0A9X0RBU1-F1
#
_entry.id   AF-A0A9X0RBU1-F1
#
_cell.length_a   1.000
_cell.length_b   1.000
_cell.length_c   1.000
_cell.angle_alpha   90.00
_cell.angle_beta   90.00
_cell.angle_gamma   90.00
#
_symmetry.space_group_name_H-M   'P 1'
#
loop_
_entity.id
_entity.type
_entity.pdbx_description
1 polymer ?
#
loop_
_entity_poly.entity_id
_entity_poly.type
_entity_poly.pdbx_seq_one_letter_code
_entity_poly.pdbx_strand_id
1 'polypeptide(L)'
;MELLERSTLDKVLNLSLPLETLSRFESAFQGLAYQSEYCSFHYEEFLKSCEKHELAMMGKLDVESTTNPQYYRIAFESHAYAFFCCLHALIESVPYLLNIAMQINLDFESRHIGWNTIKKYSTKEKFGRGLDLVSQICDSDSYEELSHLVNVSKHRRIPRIDSGVLSRGDEGQVKAAFKEKDLCVNFRSYNIQSLMVTIHDELHPLLLKLVNEFIDFHAHKS
;
A
#
# COMPACT_ATOMS: atom_id res chain seq x y z
N MET A 1 4.86 -6.40 -9.64
CA MET A 1 4.85 -6.02 -8.22
C MET A 1 5.53 -7.15 -7.45
N GLU A 2 6.59 -6.87 -6.70
CA GLU A 2 7.23 -7.88 -5.83
C GLU A 2 6.31 -8.22 -4.66
N LEU A 3 6.45 -9.40 -4.05
CA LEU A 3 5.63 -9.87 -2.94
C LEU A 3 6.50 -10.16 -1.71
N LEU A 4 5.90 -10.05 -0.51
CA LEU A 4 6.51 -10.56 0.73
C LEU A 4 6.55 -12.09 0.68
N GLU A 5 7.74 -12.67 0.46
CA GLU A 5 7.88 -14.12 0.37
C GLU A 5 7.90 -14.81 1.75
N ARG A 6 7.34 -16.04 1.81
CA ARG A 6 7.36 -16.92 3.00
C ARG A 6 8.77 -17.28 3.48
N SER A 7 9.75 -17.31 2.57
CA SER A 7 11.17 -17.51 2.89
C SER A 7 11.72 -16.48 3.88
N THR A 8 11.11 -15.29 3.90
CA THR A 8 11.39 -14.18 4.82
C THR A 8 10.91 -14.51 6.24
N LEU A 9 9.73 -15.13 6.37
CA LEU A 9 9.12 -15.53 7.65
C LEU A 9 9.95 -16.60 8.39
N ASP A 10 10.43 -17.61 7.67
CA ASP A 10 11.16 -18.75 8.26
C ASP A 10 12.49 -18.31 8.91
N LYS A 11 13.10 -17.22 8.44
CA LYS A 11 14.27 -16.61 9.07
C LYS A 11 13.93 -15.92 10.39
N VAL A 12 12.70 -15.41 10.54
CA VAL A 12 12.25 -14.65 11.71
C VAL A 12 11.68 -15.55 12.81
N LEU A 13 11.15 -16.71 12.47
CA LEU A 13 10.61 -17.64 13.49
C LEU A 13 11.71 -18.29 14.35
N ASN A 14 12.98 -18.10 14.01
CA ASN A 14 14.13 -18.51 14.83
C ASN A 14 14.50 -17.50 15.94
N LEU A 15 13.69 -16.47 16.17
CA LEU A 15 13.89 -15.54 17.28
C LEU A 15 13.67 -16.22 18.64
N SER A 16 14.50 -15.87 19.63
CA SER A 16 14.34 -16.28 21.05
C SER A 16 13.18 -15.51 21.72
N LEU A 17 11.98 -15.58 21.14
CA LEU A 17 10.76 -14.97 21.66
C LEU A 17 9.89 -16.02 22.37
N PRO A 18 9.06 -15.63 23.36
CA PRO A 18 8.05 -16.51 23.92
C PRO A 18 7.11 -17.05 22.83
N LEU A 19 6.60 -18.27 22.99
CA LEU A 19 5.77 -18.94 21.98
C LEU A 19 4.55 -18.10 21.56
N GLU A 20 3.89 -17.44 22.52
CA GLU A 20 2.75 -16.56 22.24
C GLU A 20 3.16 -15.35 21.40
N THR A 21 4.34 -14.77 21.66
CA THR A 21 4.89 -13.65 20.89
C THR A 21 5.28 -14.08 19.48
N LEU A 22 5.82 -15.29 19.31
CA LEU A 22 6.11 -15.87 17.99
C LEU A 22 4.83 -16.08 17.17
N SER A 23 3.79 -16.65 17.77
CA SER A 23 2.50 -16.86 17.09
C SER A 23 1.85 -15.54 16.65
N ARG A 24 1.96 -14.51 17.50
CA ARG A 24 1.50 -13.15 17.19
C ARG A 24 2.30 -12.52 16.05
N PHE A 25 3.62 -12.68 16.07
CA PHE A 25 4.50 -12.23 14.99
C PHE A 25 4.13 -12.91 13.67
N GLU A 26 3.96 -14.23 13.68
CA GLU A 26 3.58 -15.01 12.50
C GLU A 26 2.27 -14.51 11.89
N SER A 27 1.25 -14.33 12.74
CA SER A 27 -0.05 -13.82 12.32
C SER A 27 0.04 -12.41 11.71
N ALA A 28 0.83 -11.52 12.34
CA ALA A 28 1.05 -10.17 11.82
C ALA A 28 1.77 -10.20 10.47
N PHE A 29 2.81 -11.03 10.33
CA PHE A 29 3.56 -11.18 9.08
C PHE A 29 2.69 -11.73 7.95
N GLN A 30 1.91 -12.78 8.21
CA GLN A 30 0.96 -13.34 7.23
C GLN A 30 -0.07 -12.29 6.81
N GLY A 31 -0.52 -11.44 7.74
CA GLY A 31 -1.39 -10.30 7.44
C GLY A 31 -0.76 -9.31 6.46
N LEU A 32 0.52 -8.97 6.63
CA LEU A 32 1.25 -8.12 5.68
C LEU A 32 1.38 -8.77 4.30
N ALA A 33 1.74 -10.05 4.24
CA ALA A 33 1.86 -10.78 2.98
C ALA A 33 0.53 -10.79 2.23
N TYR A 34 -0.57 -11.07 2.93
CA TYR A 34 -1.92 -11.01 2.36
C TYR A 34 -2.26 -9.61 1.82
N GLN A 35 -1.97 -8.53 2.56
CA GLN A 35 -2.21 -7.16 2.09
C GLN A 35 -1.38 -6.83 0.84
N SER A 36 -0.15 -7.33 0.75
CA SER A 36 0.71 -7.18 -0.44
C SER A 36 0.09 -7.84 -1.67
N GLU A 37 -0.44 -9.06 -1.54
CA GLU A 37 -1.15 -9.74 -2.63
C GLU A 37 -2.44 -9.00 -3.01
N TYR A 38 -3.17 -8.51 -2.01
CA TYR A 38 -4.42 -7.81 -2.20
C TYR A 38 -4.24 -6.46 -2.92
N CYS A 39 -3.13 -5.76 -2.68
CA CYS A 39 -2.72 -4.61 -3.49
C CYS A 39 -2.57 -4.99 -4.97
N SER A 40 -1.82 -6.06 -5.27
CA SER A 40 -1.60 -6.52 -6.65
C SER A 40 -2.92 -6.88 -7.34
N PHE A 41 -3.79 -7.61 -6.65
CA PHE A 41 -5.12 -7.95 -7.14
C PHE A 41 -5.93 -6.70 -7.53
N HIS A 42 -5.99 -5.69 -6.66
CA HIS A 42 -6.76 -4.48 -6.94
C HIS A 42 -6.16 -3.63 -8.07
N TYR A 43 -4.84 -3.63 -8.24
CA TYR A 43 -4.22 -2.99 -9.40
C TYR A 43 -4.61 -3.68 -10.71
N GLU A 44 -4.55 -5.01 -10.77
CA GLU A 44 -4.95 -5.75 -11.97
C GLU A 44 -6.43 -5.59 -12.30
N GLU A 45 -7.31 -5.69 -11.31
CA GLU A 45 -8.75 -5.51 -11.50
C GLU A 45 -9.13 -4.06 -11.87
N PHE A 46 -8.36 -3.08 -11.40
CA PHE A 46 -8.48 -1.69 -11.87
C PHE A 46 -8.22 -1.61 -13.38
N LEU A 47 -7.11 -2.16 -13.87
CA LEU A 47 -6.76 -2.14 -15.30
C LEU A 47 -7.84 -2.82 -16.16
N LYS A 48 -8.25 -4.04 -15.77
CA LYS A 48 -9.31 -4.80 -16.45
C LYS A 48 -10.62 -4.01 -16.50
N SER A 49 -10.98 -3.36 -15.39
CA SER A 49 -12.22 -2.59 -15.30
C SER A 49 -12.16 -1.28 -16.08
N CYS A 50 -10.99 -0.61 -16.17
CA CYS A 50 -10.78 0.53 -17.04
C CYS A 50 -10.97 0.16 -18.52
N GLU A 51 -10.36 -0.93 -18.96
CA GLU A 51 -10.50 -1.44 -20.33
C GLU A 51 -11.96 -1.77 -20.66
N LYS A 52 -12.65 -2.52 -19.77
CA LYS A 52 -14.06 -2.85 -19.96
C LYS A 52 -14.96 -1.61 -19.97
N HIS A 53 -14.66 -0.60 -19.15
CA HIS A 53 -15.38 0.67 -19.18
C HIS A 53 -15.25 1.35 -20.55
N GLU A 54 -14.04 1.40 -21.11
CA GLU A 54 -13.80 1.96 -22.44
C GLU A 54 -14.55 1.18 -23.53
N LEU A 55 -14.46 -0.15 -23.53
CA LEU A 55 -15.17 -1.00 -24.48
C LEU A 55 -16.70 -0.83 -24.39
N ALA A 56 -17.24 -0.72 -23.17
CA ALA A 56 -18.65 -0.45 -22.95
C ALA A 56 -19.08 0.90 -23.53
N MET A 57 -18.29 1.95 -23.27
CA MET A 57 -18.54 3.29 -23.81
C MET A 57 -18.51 3.33 -25.34
N MET A 58 -17.72 2.46 -25.98
CA MET A 58 -17.64 2.31 -27.44
C MET A 58 -18.70 1.36 -28.02
N GLY A 59 -19.52 0.71 -27.19
CA GLY A 59 -20.47 -0.32 -27.65
C GLY A 59 -19.79 -1.56 -28.23
N LYS A 60 -18.56 -1.88 -27.78
CA LYS A 60 -17.72 -2.98 -28.29
C LYS A 60 -17.67 -4.20 -27.38
N LEU A 61 -18.43 -4.20 -26.28
CA LEU A 61 -18.56 -5.39 -25.44
C LEU A 61 -19.42 -6.45 -26.13
N ASP A 62 -19.09 -7.70 -25.83
CA ASP A 62 -19.88 -8.86 -26.20
C ASP A 62 -21.25 -8.86 -25.51
N VAL A 63 -22.22 -9.55 -26.13
CA VAL A 63 -23.62 -9.58 -25.68
C VAL A 63 -23.77 -10.26 -24.31
N GLU A 64 -22.83 -11.13 -23.93
CA GLU A 64 -22.80 -11.82 -22.64
C GLU A 64 -22.27 -10.94 -21.50
N SER A 65 -21.60 -9.83 -21.82
CA SER A 65 -21.10 -8.88 -20.82
C SER A 65 -22.15 -7.87 -20.38
N THR A 66 -21.94 -7.29 -19.19
CA THR A 66 -22.73 -6.13 -18.74
C THR A 66 -22.45 -4.96 -19.67
N THR A 67 -23.38 -4.57 -20.53
CA THR A 67 -23.15 -3.49 -21.51
C THR A 67 -23.18 -2.09 -20.90
N ASN A 68 -23.64 -1.94 -19.65
CA ASN A 68 -23.73 -0.66 -18.95
C ASN A 68 -22.34 -0.14 -18.54
N PRO A 69 -21.82 0.95 -19.13
CA PRO A 69 -20.48 1.47 -18.80
C PRO A 69 -20.35 1.92 -17.34
N GLN A 70 -21.45 2.32 -16.70
CA GLN A 70 -21.45 2.76 -15.30
C GLN A 70 -21.05 1.65 -14.34
N TYR A 71 -21.35 0.38 -14.68
CA TYR A 71 -20.94 -0.77 -13.88
C TYR A 71 -19.42 -0.86 -13.77
N TYR A 72 -18.72 -0.84 -14.92
CA TYR A 72 -17.26 -0.88 -14.95
C TYR A 72 -16.61 0.39 -14.39
N ARG A 73 -17.30 1.53 -14.50
CA ARG A 73 -16.87 2.75 -13.82
C ARG A 73 -16.80 2.57 -12.32
N ILE A 74 -17.89 2.12 -11.72
CA ILE A 74 -17.94 1.84 -10.27
C ILE A 74 -16.87 0.82 -9.90
N ALA A 75 -16.67 -0.22 -10.72
CA ALA A 75 -15.67 -1.25 -10.48
C ALA A 75 -14.24 -0.69 -10.46
N PHE A 76 -13.80 0.03 -11.51
CA PHE A 76 -12.43 0.55 -11.53
C PHE A 76 -12.22 1.61 -10.43
N GLU A 77 -13.21 2.47 -10.16
CA GLU A 77 -13.10 3.46 -9.08
C GLU A 77 -12.93 2.75 -7.72
N SER A 78 -13.71 1.70 -7.47
CA SER A 78 -13.62 0.91 -6.24
C SER A 78 -12.26 0.22 -6.11
N HIS A 79 -11.75 -0.38 -7.18
CA HIS A 79 -10.44 -1.03 -7.19
C HIS A 79 -9.29 -0.05 -6.97
N ALA A 80 -9.36 1.16 -7.55
CA ALA A 80 -8.37 2.21 -7.27
C ALA A 80 -8.35 2.56 -5.77
N TYR A 81 -9.50 2.82 -5.14
CA TYR A 81 -9.56 3.14 -3.71
C TYR A 81 -9.14 1.98 -2.81
N ALA A 82 -9.54 0.76 -3.15
CA ALA A 82 -9.16 -0.42 -2.41
C ALA A 82 -7.64 -0.61 -2.45
N PHE A 83 -7.01 -0.45 -3.62
CA PHE A 83 -5.55 -0.47 -3.75
C PHE A 83 -4.86 0.52 -2.80
N PHE A 84 -5.25 1.81 -2.84
CA PHE A 84 -4.62 2.82 -1.98
C PHE A 84 -4.85 2.53 -0.49
N CYS A 85 -6.05 2.08 -0.12
CA CYS A 85 -6.34 1.70 1.26
C CYS A 85 -5.52 0.49 1.72
N CYS A 86 -5.34 -0.51 0.87
CA CYS A 86 -4.54 -1.70 1.15
C CYS A 86 -3.06 -1.37 1.27
N LEU A 87 -2.52 -0.56 0.36
CA LEU A 87 -1.11 -0.16 0.40
C LEU A 87 -0.81 0.67 1.65
N HIS A 88 -1.70 1.60 2.00
CA HIS A 88 -1.59 2.36 3.25
C HIS A 88 -1.70 1.46 4.47
N ALA A 89 -2.63 0.50 4.48
CA ALA A 89 -2.77 -0.45 5.59
C ALA A 89 -1.53 -1.35 5.74
N LEU A 90 -0.93 -1.79 4.63
CA LEU A 90 0.31 -2.53 4.60
C LEU A 90 1.44 -1.74 5.29
N ILE A 91 1.63 -0.48 4.90
CA ILE A 91 2.64 0.42 5.47
C ILE A 91 2.37 0.64 6.97
N GLU A 92 1.15 1.03 7.34
CA GLU A 92 0.79 1.34 8.73
C GLU A 92 0.79 0.12 9.66
N SER A 93 0.82 -1.10 9.12
CA SER A 93 0.89 -2.33 9.91
C SER A 93 2.34 -2.75 10.24
N VAL A 94 3.35 -2.23 9.52
CA VAL A 94 4.76 -2.55 9.79
C VAL A 94 5.21 -2.14 11.19
N PRO A 95 4.85 -0.96 11.75
CA PRO A 95 5.18 -0.61 13.13
C PRO A 95 4.72 -1.64 14.16
N TYR A 96 3.57 -2.27 13.94
CA TYR A 96 3.08 -3.33 14.83
C TYR A 96 3.97 -4.58 14.77
N LEU A 97 4.34 -5.01 13.56
CA LEU A 97 5.28 -6.11 13.37
C LEU A 97 6.62 -5.84 14.07
N LEU A 98 7.19 -4.65 13.87
CA LEU A 98 8.45 -4.24 14.49
C LEU A 98 8.33 -4.15 16.03
N ASN A 99 7.19 -3.66 16.55
CA ASN A 99 6.94 -3.58 17.99
C ASN A 99 6.94 -4.96 18.65
N ILE A 100 6.27 -5.95 18.05
CA ILE A 100 6.26 -7.34 18.55
C ILE A 100 7.68 -7.87 18.65
N ALA A 101 8.43 -7.67 17.57
CA ALA A 101 9.69 -8.35 17.38
C ALA A 101 10.82 -7.72 18.20
N MET A 102 10.81 -6.39 18.34
CA MET A 102 11.75 -5.65 19.20
C MET A 102 11.28 -5.54 20.65
N GLN A 103 10.07 -6.00 20.98
CA GLN A 103 9.43 -5.87 22.30
C GLN A 103 9.47 -4.43 22.84
N ILE A 104 9.11 -3.46 22.00
CA ILE A 104 9.20 -2.01 22.32
C ILE A 104 8.16 -1.64 23.38
N ASN A 105 6.90 -2.00 23.12
CA ASN A 105 5.80 -1.91 24.05
C ASN A 105 5.20 -3.30 24.25
N LEU A 106 5.15 -3.73 25.51
CA LEU A 106 4.61 -5.03 25.91
C LEU A 106 3.08 -5.07 25.88
N ASP A 107 2.42 -3.91 25.92
CA ASP A 107 1.03 -3.78 25.52
C ASP A 107 0.95 -3.77 23.98
N PHE A 108 0.97 -4.95 23.38
CA PHE A 108 0.95 -5.12 21.93
C PHE A 108 -0.32 -4.54 21.29
N GLU A 109 -1.44 -4.46 22.01
CA GLU A 109 -2.70 -3.90 21.48
C GLU A 109 -2.81 -2.38 21.66
N SER A 110 -1.73 -1.73 22.10
CA SER A 110 -1.74 -0.29 22.31
C SER A 110 -1.99 0.46 21.00
N ARG A 111 -3.06 1.27 20.99
CA ARG A 111 -3.36 2.21 19.89
C ARG A 111 -2.26 3.24 19.60
N HIS A 112 -1.23 3.30 20.43
CA HIS A 112 -0.09 4.21 20.31
C HIS A 112 1.11 3.57 19.58
N ILE A 113 1.00 2.31 19.16
CA ILE A 113 2.01 1.67 18.32
C ILE A 113 1.90 2.23 16.90
N GLY A 114 2.99 2.82 16.42
CA GLY A 114 3.08 3.49 15.12
C GLY A 114 4.51 3.95 14.86
N TRP A 115 4.74 4.63 13.73
CA TRP A 115 6.09 5.06 13.33
C TRP A 115 6.84 5.87 14.40
N ASN A 116 6.14 6.74 15.12
CA ASN A 116 6.75 7.52 16.21
C ASN A 116 7.26 6.64 17.37
N THR A 117 6.60 5.53 17.65
CA THR A 117 7.02 4.58 18.69
C THR A 117 8.30 3.86 18.27
N ILE A 118 8.38 3.46 17.00
CA ILE A 118 9.59 2.84 16.41
C ILE A 118 10.77 3.83 16.41
N LYS A 119 10.54 5.07 15.96
CA LYS A 119 11.55 6.14 15.91
C LYS A 119 12.10 6.50 17.30
N LYS A 120 11.26 6.52 18.33
CA LYS A 120 11.68 6.87 19.71
C LYS A 120 12.45 5.77 20.42
N TYR A 121 12.10 4.51 20.18
CA TYR A 121 12.76 3.38 20.84
C TYR A 121 14.12 3.06 20.22
N SER A 122 14.21 3.15 18.89
CA SER A 122 15.40 2.79 18.15
C SER A 122 16.47 3.87 18.29
N THR A 123 17.73 3.48 18.52
CA THR A 123 18.89 4.37 18.43
C THR A 123 19.69 4.05 17.18
N LYS A 124 20.47 5.01 16.64
CA LYS A 124 21.34 4.76 15.48
C LYS A 124 22.33 3.63 15.70
N GLU A 125 22.79 3.45 16.94
CA GLU A 125 23.72 2.39 17.34
C GLU A 125 23.06 0.99 17.36
N LYS A 126 21.74 0.92 17.58
CA LYS A 126 20.99 -0.34 17.62
C LYS A 126 20.40 -0.69 16.26
N PHE A 127 19.67 0.22 15.63
CA PHE A 127 18.89 -0.06 14.42
C PHE A 127 19.02 1.09 13.41
N GLY A 128 20.25 1.58 13.20
CA GLY A 128 20.52 2.77 12.38
C GLY A 128 20.02 2.68 10.95
N ARG A 129 20.34 1.60 10.23
CA ARG A 129 19.86 1.39 8.85
C ARG A 129 18.35 1.30 8.76
N GLY A 130 17.73 0.57 9.69
CA GLY A 130 16.27 0.48 9.78
C GLY A 130 15.61 1.82 10.06
N LEU A 131 16.20 2.66 10.93
CA LEU A 131 15.74 4.03 11.16
C LEU A 131 15.87 4.93 9.92
N ASP A 132 16.93 4.76 9.14
CA ASP A 132 17.11 5.49 7.89
C ASP A 132 16.02 5.10 6.88
N LEU A 133 15.67 3.81 6.79
CA LEU A 133 14.56 3.32 5.96
C LEU A 133 13.19 3.82 6.44
N VAL A 134 12.94 3.80 7.75
CA VAL A 134 11.70 4.37 8.34
C VAL A 134 11.58 5.85 8.02
N SER A 135 12.67 6.60 8.09
CA SER A 135 12.66 8.03 7.77
C SER A 135 12.43 8.24 6.27
N GLN A 136 13.08 7.46 5.40
CA GLN A 136 12.82 7.47 3.96
C GLN A 136 11.35 7.22 3.62
N ILE A 137 10.68 6.25 4.28
CA ILE A 137 9.25 5.99 4.06
C ILE A 137 8.40 7.16 4.55
N CYS A 138 8.58 7.59 5.81
CA CYS A 138 7.73 8.60 6.43
C CYS A 138 7.86 9.98 5.78
N ASP A 139 9.03 10.30 5.22
CA ASP A 139 9.34 11.62 4.71
C ASP A 139 9.21 11.68 3.17
N SER A 140 8.71 10.61 2.52
CA SER A 140 8.55 10.59 1.06
C SER A 140 7.22 11.16 0.58
N ASP A 141 7.28 11.84 -0.57
CA ASP A 141 6.10 12.38 -1.25
C ASP A 141 5.08 11.27 -1.55
N SER A 142 5.53 10.06 -1.90
CA SER A 142 4.62 8.92 -2.12
C SER A 142 3.77 8.60 -0.91
N TYR A 143 4.38 8.59 0.27
CA TYR A 143 3.67 8.26 1.50
C TYR A 143 2.74 9.41 1.92
N GLU A 144 3.16 10.67 1.72
CA GLU A 144 2.29 11.82 1.94
C GLU A 144 1.05 11.79 1.03
N GLU A 145 1.24 11.58 -0.28
CA GLU A 145 0.16 11.48 -1.26
C GLU A 145 -0.81 10.34 -0.93
N LEU A 146 -0.26 9.16 -0.61
CA LEU A 146 -1.04 7.99 -0.22
C LEU A 146 -1.87 8.26 1.04
N SER A 147 -1.24 8.82 2.07
CA SER A 147 -1.88 9.19 3.33
C SER A 147 -2.95 10.23 3.11
N HIS A 148 -2.70 11.24 2.28
CA HIS A 148 -3.68 12.26 1.93
C HIS A 148 -4.91 11.63 1.26
N LEU A 149 -4.70 10.80 0.24
CA LEU A 149 -5.77 10.18 -0.53
C LEU A 149 -6.63 9.26 0.33
N VAL A 150 -6.00 8.43 1.16
CA VAL A 150 -6.68 7.53 2.09
C VAL A 150 -7.45 8.30 3.15
N ASN A 151 -6.87 9.37 3.71
CA ASN A 151 -7.57 10.19 4.71
C ASN A 151 -8.77 10.94 4.11
N VAL A 152 -8.64 11.49 2.91
CA VAL A 152 -9.76 12.16 2.22
C VAL A 152 -10.86 11.16 1.92
N SER A 153 -10.53 10.01 1.31
CA SER A 153 -11.50 8.96 0.93
C SER A 153 -12.20 8.34 2.14
N LYS A 154 -11.51 8.09 3.26
CA LYS A 154 -12.09 7.50 4.46
C LYS A 154 -12.92 8.46 5.31
N HIS A 155 -12.52 9.73 5.42
CA HIS A 155 -13.06 10.62 6.44
C HIS A 155 -13.79 11.86 5.91
N ARG A 156 -13.63 12.20 4.62
CA ARG A 156 -14.19 13.44 4.05
C ARG A 156 -15.14 13.17 2.90
N ARG A 157 -14.64 12.58 1.82
CA ARG A 157 -15.39 12.29 0.59
C ARG A 157 -14.58 11.35 -0.28
N ILE A 158 -15.25 10.61 -1.17
CA ILE A 158 -14.60 9.86 -2.24
C ILE A 158 -14.27 10.85 -3.37
N PRO A 159 -12.99 11.12 -3.69
CA PRO A 159 -12.63 11.94 -4.85
C PRO A 159 -13.26 11.41 -6.14
N ARG A 160 -13.54 12.26 -7.11
CA ARG A 160 -14.07 11.77 -8.39
C ARG A 160 -12.93 11.43 -9.33
N ILE A 161 -13.09 10.31 -10.01
CA ILE A 161 -12.19 9.87 -11.06
C ILE A 161 -12.85 10.21 -12.40
N ASP A 162 -12.16 10.99 -13.20
CA ASP A 162 -12.47 11.14 -14.62
C ASP A 162 -11.95 9.91 -15.35
N SER A 163 -12.80 9.26 -16.17
CA SER A 163 -12.35 8.10 -16.92
C SER A 163 -11.42 8.49 -18.07
N GLY A 164 -11.41 9.76 -18.50
CA GLY A 164 -10.59 10.22 -19.62
C GLY A 164 -11.12 9.81 -21.00
N VAL A 165 -12.21 9.05 -21.08
CA VAL A 165 -12.79 8.53 -22.33
C VAL A 165 -13.21 9.65 -23.30
N LEU A 166 -13.71 10.76 -22.76
CA LEU A 166 -14.15 11.92 -23.55
C LEU A 166 -13.03 12.95 -23.78
N SER A 167 -11.89 12.77 -23.12
CA SER A 167 -10.83 13.78 -23.00
C SER A 167 -9.64 13.47 -23.91
N ARG A 168 -9.89 12.91 -25.10
CA ARG A 168 -8.84 12.51 -26.06
C ARG A 168 -7.88 13.67 -26.35
N GLY A 169 -6.70 13.65 -25.73
CA GLY A 169 -5.51 14.35 -26.17
C GLY A 169 -4.69 13.48 -27.14
N ASP A 170 -3.67 14.09 -27.76
CA ASP A 170 -2.89 13.59 -28.92
C ASP A 170 -2.22 12.20 -28.77
N GLU A 171 -2.29 11.55 -27.61
CA GLU A 171 -1.62 10.25 -27.34
C GLU A 171 -2.55 9.03 -27.27
N GLY A 172 -3.82 9.14 -27.68
CA GLY A 172 -4.67 7.97 -28.00
C GLY A 172 -5.01 7.00 -26.86
N GLN A 173 -4.56 7.22 -25.62
CA GLN A 173 -4.88 6.38 -24.48
C GLN A 173 -5.80 7.09 -23.49
N VAL A 174 -6.90 6.41 -23.15
CA VAL A 174 -7.80 6.77 -22.06
C VAL A 174 -7.04 6.65 -20.74
N LYS A 175 -6.86 7.78 -20.05
CA LYS A 175 -6.05 7.87 -18.83
C LYS A 175 -6.93 8.31 -17.67
N ALA A 176 -7.46 7.34 -16.90
CA ALA A 176 -8.25 7.64 -15.71
C ALA A 176 -7.48 8.55 -14.74
N ALA A 177 -8.10 9.63 -14.29
CA ALA A 177 -7.41 10.68 -13.54
C ALA A 177 -8.28 11.30 -12.44
N PHE A 178 -7.66 11.65 -11.32
CA PHE A 178 -8.30 12.50 -10.33
C PHE A 178 -8.50 13.92 -10.86
N LYS A 179 -9.52 14.60 -10.36
CA LYS A 179 -9.69 16.03 -10.61
C LYS A 179 -8.88 16.82 -9.59
N GLU A 180 -7.93 17.61 -10.07
CA GLU A 180 -7.05 18.43 -9.22
C GLU A 180 -7.82 19.30 -8.22
N LYS A 181 -8.88 19.97 -8.66
CA LYS A 181 -9.76 20.79 -7.80
C LYS A 181 -10.44 20.01 -6.66
N ASP A 182 -10.55 18.69 -6.80
CA ASP A 182 -11.15 17.82 -5.80
C ASP A 182 -10.11 17.35 -4.77
N LEU A 183 -8.84 17.75 -4.92
CA LEU A 183 -7.74 17.45 -4.01
C LEU A 183 -7.17 18.76 -3.44
N CYS A 184 -6.73 18.73 -2.19
CA CYS A 184 -6.26 19.94 -1.48
C CYS A 184 -4.74 20.09 -1.50
N VAL A 185 -4.03 19.18 -2.18
CA VAL A 185 -2.58 19.16 -2.33
C VAL A 185 -2.22 18.78 -3.76
N ASN A 186 -1.00 19.12 -4.15
CA ASN A 186 -0.48 18.80 -5.47
C ASN A 186 0.05 17.37 -5.48
N PHE A 187 -0.43 16.56 -6.44
CA PHE A 187 0.07 15.21 -6.66
C PHE A 187 1.08 15.24 -7.81
N ARG A 188 2.10 14.38 -7.76
CA ARG A 188 3.10 14.15 -8.81
C ARG A 188 2.45 13.70 -10.12
N SER A 189 1.35 12.95 -10.01
CA SER A 189 0.49 12.60 -11.13
C SER A 189 -0.95 12.52 -10.68
N TYR A 190 -1.85 13.15 -11.44
CA TYR A 190 -3.29 12.95 -11.29
C TYR A 190 -3.78 11.73 -12.07
N ASN A 191 -2.99 11.18 -13.00
CA ASN A 191 -3.30 9.91 -13.64
C ASN A 191 -3.16 8.77 -12.61
N ILE A 192 -4.24 8.01 -12.44
CA ILE A 192 -4.39 7.04 -11.37
C ILE A 192 -3.46 5.86 -11.56
N GLN A 193 -3.38 5.32 -12.77
CA GLN A 193 -2.48 4.20 -13.04
C GLN A 193 -1.02 4.57 -12.73
N SER A 194 -0.58 5.73 -13.22
CA SER A 194 0.78 6.24 -12.97
C SER A 194 1.01 6.47 -11.48
N LEU A 195 0.02 7.01 -10.77
CA LEU A 195 0.10 7.24 -9.33
C LEU A 195 0.18 5.93 -8.54
N MET A 196 -0.65 4.93 -8.87
CA MET A 196 -0.64 3.61 -8.25
C MET A 196 0.73 2.94 -8.41
N VAL A 197 1.27 2.93 -9.63
CA VAL A 197 2.59 2.35 -9.93
C VAL A 197 3.69 3.12 -9.20
N THR A 198 3.70 4.45 -9.28
CA THR A 198 4.76 5.26 -8.68
C THR A 198 4.81 5.08 -7.16
N ILE A 199 3.65 5.18 -6.48
CA ILE A 199 3.59 5.01 -5.02
C ILE A 199 3.99 3.59 -4.63
N HIS A 200 3.53 2.58 -5.37
CA HIS A 200 3.87 1.19 -5.08
C HIS A 200 5.37 0.93 -5.27
N ASP A 201 5.93 1.28 -6.43
CA ASP A 201 7.31 0.95 -6.77
C ASP A 201 8.33 1.75 -5.93
N GLU A 202 7.92 2.86 -5.34
CA GLU A 202 8.72 3.57 -4.35
C GLU A 202 8.59 2.95 -2.95
N LEU A 203 7.37 2.79 -2.44
CA LEU A 203 7.16 2.43 -1.03
C LEU A 203 7.31 0.93 -0.76
N HIS A 204 6.80 0.07 -1.65
CA HIS A 204 6.77 -1.37 -1.42
C HIS A 204 8.19 -1.97 -1.27
N PRO A 205 9.16 -1.65 -2.15
CA PRO A 205 10.54 -2.13 -1.96
C PRO A 205 11.21 -1.58 -0.68
N LEU A 206 10.87 -0.37 -0.24
CA LEU A 206 11.38 0.17 1.02
C LEU A 206 10.85 -0.60 2.23
N LEU A 207 9.58 -1.01 2.20
CA LEU A 207 8.98 -1.86 3.24
C LEU A 207 9.66 -3.23 3.27
N LEU A 208 9.86 -3.86 2.11
CA LEU A 208 10.58 -5.15 2.02
C LEU A 208 11.99 -5.04 2.59
N LYS A 209 12.73 -3.99 2.21
CA LYS A 209 14.07 -3.72 2.76
C LYS A 209 14.03 -3.52 4.26
N LEU A 210 13.05 -2.80 4.80
CA LEU A 210 12.91 -2.56 6.23
C LEU A 210 12.62 -3.85 7.01
N VAL A 211 11.72 -4.69 6.49
CA VAL A 211 11.44 -6.01 7.07
C VAL A 211 12.68 -6.90 7.02
N ASN A 212 13.43 -6.90 5.92
CA ASN A 212 14.66 -7.68 5.79
C ASN A 212 15.80 -7.19 6.71
N GLU A 213 16.01 -5.87 6.79
CA GLU A 213 17.02 -5.28 7.69
C GLU A 213 16.70 -5.62 9.15
N PHE A 214 15.42 -5.67 9.51
CA PHE A 214 14.99 -6.15 10.81
C PHE A 214 15.40 -7.61 11.06
N ILE A 215 15.21 -8.49 10.08
CA ILE A 215 15.57 -9.91 10.17
C ILE A 215 17.08 -10.06 10.39
N ASP A 216 17.87 -9.35 9.59
CA ASP A 216 19.32 -9.39 9.70
C ASP A 216 19.79 -8.86 11.06
N PHE A 217 19.22 -7.76 11.55
CA PHE A 217 19.55 -7.21 12.86
C PHE A 217 19.39 -8.22 14.00
N HIS A 218 18.34 -9.03 13.95
CA HIS A 218 18.10 -10.03 15.00
C HIS A 218 18.93 -11.30 14.83
N ALA A 219 19.18 -11.75 13.60
CA ALA A 219 20.02 -12.92 13.34
C ALA A 219 21.45 -12.76 13.89
N HIS A 220 21.95 -11.52 14.02
CA HIS A 220 23.27 -11.21 14.58
C HIS A 220 23.30 -11.07 16.12
N LYS A 221 22.13 -11.08 16.78
CA LYS A 221 22.01 -11.00 18.24
C LYS A 221 21.83 -12.36 18.92
N SER A 222 21.35 -13.35 18.18
CA SER A 222 21.31 -14.78 18.54
C SER A 222 22.65 -15.45 18.28
#